data_AF-A0A147BPB6-F1
#
_entry.id   AF-A0A147BPB6-F1
#
_cell.length_a   1.000
_cell.length_b   1.000
_cell.length_c   1.000
_cell.angle_alpha   90.00
_cell.angle_beta   90.00
_cell.angle_gamma   90.00
#
_symmetry.space_group_name_H-M   'P 1'
#
loop_
_entity.id
_entity.type
_entity.pdbx_description
1 polymer ?
#
loop_
_entity_poly.entity_id
_entity_poly.type
_entity_poly.pdbx_seq_one_letter_code
_entity_poly.pdbx_strand_id
1 'polypeptide(L)'
;MQEKSVLTMYRTQKQDIKENVFDNSLGSFLLFEARTGVLRTRKYRATFQETDALCAACHIESATLEYLVLKCTGLCPALPEGVTDLAGALGF
;
A
#
# COMPACT_ATOMS: atom_id res chain seq x y z
N MET A 1 32.23 -15.19 7.19
CA MET A 1 31.03 -14.37 6.93
C MET A 1 31.38 -13.42 5.79
N GLN A 2 30.84 -13.63 4.59
CA GLN A 2 31.25 -12.89 3.38
C GLN A 2 30.75 -11.44 3.48
N GLU A 3 31.66 -10.47 3.41
CA GLU A 3 31.31 -9.05 3.49
C GLU A 3 30.38 -8.69 2.33
N LYS A 4 29.18 -8.20 2.65
CA LYS A 4 28.18 -7.80 1.67
C LYS A 4 28.61 -6.47 1.05
N SER A 5 29.53 -6.50 0.08
CA SER A 5 30.19 -5.30 -0.50
C SER A 5 29.19 -4.25 -1.00
N VAL A 6 28.07 -4.68 -1.57
CA VAL A 6 26.99 -3.80 -2.07
C VAL A 6 26.33 -3.03 -0.93
N LEU A 7 26.12 -3.67 0.22
CA LEU A 7 25.50 -3.06 1.40
C LEU A 7 26.43 -2.05 2.06
N THR A 8 27.73 -2.34 2.09
CA THR A 8 28.76 -1.40 2.53
C THR A 8 28.79 -0.19 1.59
N MET A 9 28.87 -0.40 0.28
CA MET A 9 28.86 0.67 -0.73
C MET A 9 27.63 1.58 -0.60
N TYR A 10 26.43 1.00 -0.42
CA TYR A 10 25.20 1.76 -0.22
C TYR A 10 25.28 2.67 1.01
N ARG A 11 25.76 2.15 2.15
CA ARG A 11 25.93 2.92 3.39
C ARG A 11 26.93 4.06 3.26
N THR A 12 28.03 3.85 2.55
CA THR A 12 29.08 4.87 2.40
C THR A 12 28.69 5.97 1.41
N GLN A 13 27.95 5.62 0.35
CA GLN A 13 27.67 6.52 -0.77
C GLN A 13 26.32 7.24 -0.67
N LYS A 14 25.34 6.67 0.04
CA LYS A 14 24.02 7.29 0.16
C LYS A 14 23.98 8.26 1.35
N GLN A 15 24.53 9.45 1.14
CA GLN A 15 24.65 10.47 2.17
C GLN A 15 23.32 11.15 2.51
N ASP A 16 22.39 11.21 1.55
CA ASP A 16 21.03 11.71 1.76
C ASP A 16 20.01 10.59 1.62
N ILE A 17 19.28 10.36 2.71
CA ILE A 17 18.04 9.60 2.70
C ILE A 17 16.94 10.65 2.92
N LYS A 18 16.10 10.89 1.91
CA LYS A 18 14.81 11.56 2.14
C LYS A 18 13.93 10.61 2.94
N GLU A 19 14.19 10.49 4.24
CA GLU A 19 13.40 9.67 5.17
C GLU A 19 11.96 10.16 5.25
N ASN A 20 11.71 11.43 4.93
CA ASN A 20 10.42 12.07 5.13
C ASN A 20 9.34 11.70 4.07
N VAL A 21 9.68 10.91 3.04
CA VAL A 21 8.68 10.45 2.05
C VAL A 21 7.95 9.20 2.55
N PHE A 22 8.63 8.35 3.33
CA PHE A 22 8.08 7.13 3.89
C PHE A 22 8.51 7.04 5.36
N ASP A 23 7.56 7.21 6.26
CA ASP A 23 7.77 7.22 7.72
C ASP A 23 7.94 5.81 8.33
N ASN A 24 8.16 4.78 7.52
CA ASN A 24 8.16 3.36 7.89
C ASN A 24 6.86 2.89 8.58
N SER A 25 5.77 3.68 8.54
CA SER A 25 4.45 3.23 8.97
C SER A 25 3.89 2.18 7.99
N LEU A 26 2.85 1.46 8.42
CA LEU A 26 2.06 0.62 7.54
C LEU A 26 1.53 1.41 6.33
N GLY A 27 1.10 2.66 6.54
CA GLY A 27 0.59 3.53 5.47
C GLY A 27 1.65 3.82 4.42
N SER A 28 2.88 4.14 4.84
CA SER A 28 4.00 4.38 3.91
C SER A 28 4.41 3.13 3.14
N PHE A 29 4.37 1.94 3.78
CA PHE A 29 4.60 0.66 3.12
C PHE A 29 3.54 0.38 2.05
N LEU A 30 2.25 0.54 2.38
CA LEU A 30 1.14 0.37 1.44
C LEU A 30 1.23 1.38 0.28
N LEU A 31 1.60 2.63 0.56
CA LEU A 31 1.81 3.66 -0.45
C LEU A 31 2.95 3.28 -1.40
N PHE A 32 4.07 2.80 -0.87
CA PHE A 32 5.18 2.30 -1.67
C PHE A 32 4.72 1.18 -2.62
N GLU A 33 4.07 0.14 -2.08
CA GLU A 33 3.63 -0.99 -2.90
C GLU A 33 2.62 -0.59 -3.97
N ALA A 34 1.70 0.32 -3.66
CA ALA A 34 0.74 0.87 -4.62
C ALA A 34 1.44 1.64 -5.75
N ARG A 35 2.42 2.49 -5.43
CA ARG A 35 3.17 3.27 -6.43
C ARG A 35 4.03 2.42 -7.34
N THR A 36 4.57 1.30 -6.84
CA THR A 36 5.36 0.37 -7.65
C THR A 36 4.52 -0.70 -8.33
N GLY A 37 3.19 -0.69 -8.17
CA GLY A 37 2.28 -1.66 -8.80
C GLY A 37 2.38 -3.07 -8.21
N VAL A 38 2.91 -3.22 -7.00
CA VAL A 38 3.11 -4.52 -6.31
C VAL A 38 2.25 -4.67 -5.06
N LEU A 39 1.25 -3.80 -4.89
CA LEU A 39 0.32 -3.88 -3.77
C LEU A 39 -0.29 -5.28 -3.71
N ARG A 40 -0.11 -5.94 -2.56
CA ARG A 40 -0.45 -7.36 -2.35
C ARG A 40 -1.95 -7.61 -2.18
N THR A 41 -2.74 -7.07 -3.10
CA THR A 41 -4.18 -7.28 -3.22
C THR A 41 -4.50 -8.77 -3.42
N ARG A 42 -5.75 -9.20 -3.16
CA ARG A 42 -6.13 -10.61 -3.42
C ARG A 42 -5.97 -10.98 -4.89
N LYS A 43 -6.27 -10.05 -5.81
CA LYS A 43 -6.05 -10.28 -7.24
C LYS A 43 -4.57 -10.51 -7.57
N TYR A 44 -3.66 -9.76 -6.94
CA TYR A 44 -2.22 -9.97 -7.08
C TYR A 44 -1.75 -11.28 -6.45
N ARG A 45 -2.31 -11.71 -5.31
CA ARG A 45 -1.93 -13.01 -4.70
C ARG A 45 -2.42 -14.20 -5.51
N ALA A 46 -3.61 -14.09 -6.10
CA ALA A 46 -4.22 -15.13 -6.93
C ALA A 46 -3.40 -15.47 -8.19
N THR A 47 -2.41 -14.65 -8.58
CA THR A 47 -1.50 -15.00 -9.69
C THR A 47 -0.40 -15.99 -9.28
N PHE A 48 -0.12 -16.13 -7.99
CA PHE A 48 0.96 -16.98 -7.46
C PHE A 48 0.50 -18.02 -6.44
N GLN A 49 -0.76 -17.94 -5.99
CA GLN A 49 -1.35 -18.80 -4.98
C GLN A 49 -2.76 -19.21 -5.44
N GLU A 50 -3.16 -20.46 -5.19
CA GLU A 50 -4.53 -20.93 -5.39
C GLU A 50 -5.47 -20.32 -4.33
N THR A 51 -5.86 -19.08 -4.56
CA THR A 51 -6.74 -18.31 -3.67
C THR A 51 -7.75 -17.53 -4.51
N ASP A 52 -8.91 -17.22 -3.92
CA ASP A 52 -9.86 -16.35 -4.59
C ASP A 52 -9.28 -14.94 -4.78
N ALA A 53 -9.72 -14.27 -5.84
CA ALA A 53 -9.35 -12.90 -6.11
C ALA A 53 -10.32 -11.89 -5.48
N LEU A 54 -11.33 -12.33 -4.72
CA LEU A 54 -12.43 -11.48 -4.27
C LEU A 54 -11.97 -10.48 -3.21
N CYS A 55 -12.64 -9.33 -3.17
CA CYS A 55 -12.41 -8.36 -2.11
C CYS A 55 -12.73 -8.98 -0.75
N ALA A 56 -11.76 -8.94 0.17
CA ALA A 56 -11.95 -9.47 1.52
C ALA A 56 -12.95 -8.66 2.37
N ALA A 57 -13.24 -7.42 1.99
CA ALA A 57 -14.13 -6.53 2.74
C ALA A 57 -15.60 -6.67 2.34
N CYS A 58 -15.88 -6.84 1.05
CA CYS A 58 -17.26 -6.90 0.54
C CYS A 58 -17.61 -8.21 -0.18
N HIS A 59 -16.62 -9.00 -0.60
CA HIS A 59 -16.79 -10.25 -1.35
C HIS A 59 -17.56 -10.15 -2.68
N ILE A 60 -17.73 -8.95 -3.24
CA ILE A 60 -18.51 -8.72 -4.47
C ILE A 60 -17.66 -8.88 -5.73
N GLU A 61 -16.57 -8.10 -5.84
CA GLU A 61 -15.73 -8.05 -7.03
C GLU A 61 -14.28 -8.40 -6.72
N SER A 62 -13.47 -8.63 -7.75
CA SER A 62 -12.04 -8.87 -7.61
C SER A 62 -11.34 -7.68 -6.97
N ALA A 63 -10.46 -7.96 -6.00
CA ALA A 63 -9.69 -6.96 -5.27
C ALA A 63 -8.57 -6.40 -6.14
N THR A 64 -8.88 -5.53 -7.10
CA THR A 64 -7.90 -4.71 -7.82
C THR A 64 -7.62 -3.43 -7.04
N LEU A 65 -6.52 -2.74 -7.34
CA LEU A 65 -6.22 -1.43 -6.75
C LEU A 65 -7.37 -0.44 -7.02
N GLU A 66 -7.81 -0.35 -8.29
CA GLU A 66 -8.92 0.52 -8.69
C GLU A 66 -10.20 0.19 -7.92
N TYR A 67 -10.56 -1.09 -7.81
CA TYR A 67 -11.76 -1.50 -7.08
C TYR A 67 -11.66 -1.13 -5.60
N LEU A 68 -10.54 -1.43 -4.95
CA LEU A 68 -10.35 -1.16 -3.52
C LEU A 68 -10.40 0.34 -3.22
N VAL A 69 -9.84 1.19 -4.08
CA VAL A 69 -9.77 2.64 -3.85
C VAL A 69 -11.06 3.35 -4.23
N LEU A 70 -11.69 2.97 -5.35
CA LEU A 70 -12.78 3.76 -5.95
C LEU A 70 -14.17 3.14 -5.80
N LYS A 71 -14.28 1.82 -5.62
CA LYS A 71 -15.56 1.09 -5.77
C LYS A 71 -15.97 0.29 -4.54
N CYS A 72 -15.02 -0.11 -3.70
CA CYS A 72 -15.30 -0.98 -2.58
C CYS A 72 -16.05 -0.25 -1.46
N THR A 73 -17.32 -0.60 -1.25
CA THR A 73 -18.16 -0.06 -0.18
C THR A 73 -17.92 -0.68 1.19
N GLY A 74 -17.23 -1.84 1.23
CA GLY A 74 -16.86 -2.51 2.48
C GLY A 74 -15.67 -1.85 3.20
N LEU A 75 -14.94 -0.96 2.52
CA LEU A 75 -13.86 -0.19 3.12
C LEU A 75 -14.42 1.16 3.60
N CYS A 76 -14.64 1.27 4.91
CA CYS A 76 -14.93 2.54 5.57
C CYS A 76 -13.70 3.00 6.35
N PRO A 77 -12.93 3.99 5.87
CA PRO A 77 -11.89 4.59 6.69
C PRO A 77 -12.54 5.27 7.89
N ALA A 78 -11.89 5.17 9.05
CA ALA A 78 -12.29 5.96 10.21
C ALA A 78 -12.16 7.45 9.83
N LEU A 79 -13.28 8.17 9.85
CA LEU A 79 -13.27 9.61 9.61
C LEU A 79 -12.54 10.30 10.77
N PRO A 80 -11.63 11.24 10.49
CA PRO A 80 -11.10 12.12 11.52
C PRO A 80 -12.24 12.86 12.23
N GLU A 81 -12.09 13.12 13.53
CA GLU A 81 -13.10 13.88 14.29
C GLU A 81 -13.40 15.23 13.59
N GLY A 82 -14.68 15.47 13.28
CA GLY A 82 -15.14 16.69 12.62
C GLY A 82 -15.26 16.62 11.09
N VAL A 83 -14.91 15.51 10.45
CA VAL A 83 -15.09 15.32 9.00
C VAL A 83 -16.33 14.46 8.74
N THR A 84 -17.24 14.94 7.90
CA THR A 84 -18.54 14.28 7.62
C THR A 84 -18.52 13.35 6.41
N ASP A 85 -17.54 13.50 5.51
CA ASP A 85 -17.46 12.69 4.31
C ASP A 85 -16.01 12.40 3.85
N LEU A 86 -15.88 11.37 3.02
CA LEU A 86 -14.58 10.92 2.51
C LEU A 86 -13.90 11.97 1.62
N ALA A 87 -14.69 12.81 0.92
CA ALA A 87 -14.15 13.85 0.04
C ALA A 87 -13.41 14.93 0.84
N GLY A 88 -14.02 15.41 1.93
CA GLY A 88 -13.42 16.34 2.88
C GLY A 88 -12.24 15.73 3.62
N ALA A 89 -12.27 14.42 3.93
CA ALA A 89 -11.13 13.73 4.54
C ALA A 89 -9.91 13.66 3.60
N LEU A 90 -10.15 13.62 2.29
CA LEU A 90 -9.12 13.58 1.25
C LEU A 90 -8.70 14.97 0.75
N GLY A 91 -9.36 16.04 1.22
CA GLY A 91 -9.04 17.43 0.86
C GLY A 91 -9.50 17.86 -0.53
N PHE A 92 -10.57 17.25 -1.06
CA PHE A 92 -11.24 17.67 -2.30
C PHE A 92 -12.23 18.82 -2.07
#